data_AF-A0AAW2J4A1-F1
#
_entry.id   AF-A0AAW2J4A1-F1
#
_cell.length_a   1.000
_cell.length_b   1.000
_cell.length_c   1.000
_cell.angle_alpha   90.00
_cell.angle_beta   90.00
_cell.angle_gamma   90.00
#
_symmetry.space_group_name_H-M   'P 1'
#
loop_
_entity.id
_entity.type
_entity.pdbx_description
1 polymer ?
#
loop_
_entity_poly.entity_id
_entity_poly.type
_entity_poly.pdbx_seq_one_letter_code
_entity_poly.pdbx_strand_id
1 'polypeptide(L)'
;MVQSMMSFTKLPPFFWGYALVMVAKLLNITPSKAVLQTPYEIWHDKPTSYKYLRMWGSLAYVKRLVGNKLDSRSSLCRFIGYPKETAGYYFYDPAKKYS
;
A
#
# COMPACT_ATOMS: atom_id res chain seq x y z
N MET A 1 0.91 -5.36 14.80
CA MET A 1 0.76 -4.38 13.69
C MET A 1 -0.13 -4.93 12.58
N VAL A 2 0.14 -6.11 12.00
CA VAL A 2 -0.67 -6.68 10.91
C VAL A 2 -2.15 -6.82 11.28
N GLN A 3 -2.44 -7.44 12.43
CA GLN A 3 -3.81 -7.59 12.93
C GLN A 3 -4.52 -6.23 13.07
N SER A 4 -3.85 -5.24 13.66
CA SER A 4 -4.39 -3.88 13.81
C SER A 4 -4.69 -3.22 12.47
N MET A 5 -3.81 -3.37 11.46
CA MET A 5 -4.03 -2.84 10.11
C MET A 5 -5.21 -3.52 9.41
N MET A 6 -5.33 -4.84 9.56
CA MET A 6 -6.47 -5.58 9.03
C MET A 6 -7.77 -5.11 9.70
N SER A 7 -7.82 -5.02 11.04
CA SER A 7 -8.99 -4.55 11.79
C SER A 7 -9.38 -3.09 11.51
N PHE A 8 -8.41 -2.23 11.15
CA PHE A 8 -8.67 -0.84 10.77
C PHE A 8 -9.47 -0.73 9.46
N THR A 9 -9.49 -1.79 8.64
CA THR A 9 -10.11 -1.79 7.32
C THR A 9 -11.18 -2.87 7.21
N LYS A 10 -12.16 -2.69 6.32
CA LYS A 10 -13.14 -3.73 5.99
C LYS A 10 -12.65 -4.62 4.84
N LEU A 11 -11.34 -4.89 4.78
CA LEU A 11 -10.76 -5.72 3.73
C LEU A 11 -10.93 -7.21 4.07
N PRO A 12 -11.22 -8.06 3.08
CA PRO A 12 -11.28 -9.51 3.29
C PRO A 12 -9.98 -10.11 3.88
N PRO A 13 -10.06 -11.22 4.64
CA PRO A 13 -8.90 -11.85 5.26
C PRO A 13 -7.79 -12.28 4.30
N PHE A 14 -8.10 -12.57 3.03
CA PHE A 14 -7.08 -12.96 2.05
C PHE A 14 -6.05 -11.86 1.73
N PHE A 15 -6.31 -10.60 2.11
CA PHE A 15 -5.33 -9.50 2.02
C PHE A 15 -4.27 -9.51 3.14
N TRP A 16 -4.35 -10.44 4.08
CA TRP A 16 -3.42 -10.50 5.21
C TRP A 16 -1.94 -10.57 4.80
N GLY A 17 -1.61 -11.30 3.72
CA GLY A 17 -0.25 -11.36 3.19
C GLY A 17 0.27 -10.00 2.69
N TYR A 18 -0.60 -9.21 2.06
CA TYR A 18 -0.26 -7.84 1.65
C TYR A 18 -0.03 -6.92 2.85
N ALA A 19 -0.87 -7.04 3.89
CA ALA A 19 -0.68 -6.31 5.13
C ALA A 19 0.64 -6.69 5.82
N LEU A 20 1.01 -7.97 5.83
CA LEU A 20 2.29 -8.45 6.37
C LEU A 20 3.48 -7.81 5.64
N VAL A 21 3.47 -7.81 4.30
CA VAL A 21 4.52 -7.18 3.49
C VAL A 21 4.61 -5.67 3.79
N MET A 22 3.47 -4.99 3.91
CA MET A 22 3.45 -3.56 4.24
C MET A 22 4.01 -3.28 5.64
N VAL A 23 3.69 -4.11 6.64
CA VAL A 23 4.25 -3.99 8.00
C VAL A 23 5.77 -4.16 7.98
N ALA A 24 6.28 -5.19 7.30
CA ALA A 24 7.71 -5.41 7.19
C ALA A 24 8.41 -4.21 6.54
N LYS A 25 7.83 -3.66 5.47
CA LYS A 25 8.35 -2.46 4.82
C LYS A 25 8.33 -1.25 5.76
N LEU A 26 7.24 -1.02 6.49
CA LEU A 26 7.13 0.09 7.44
C LEU A 26 8.18 -0.01 8.55
N LEU A 27 8.38 -1.21 9.10
CA LEU A 27 9.40 -1.44 10.14
C LEU A 27 10.82 -1.15 9.62
N ASN A 28 11.13 -1.52 8.37
CA ASN A 28 12.44 -1.26 7.79
C ASN A 28 12.71 0.23 7.54
N ILE A 29 11.67 1.04 7.38
CA ILE A 29 11.79 2.49 7.15
C ILE A 29 11.43 3.32 8.39
N THR A 30 11.19 2.70 9.54
CA THR A 30 10.90 3.42 10.78
C THR A 30 12.15 3.36 11.66
N PRO A 31 12.63 4.50 12.19
CA PRO A 31 13.76 4.48 13.11
C PRO A 31 13.38 3.74 14.40
N SER A 32 14.38 3.18 15.06
CA SER A 32 14.18 2.51 16.35
C SER A 32 14.46 3.47 17.49
N LYS A 33 14.04 3.13 18.72
CA LYS A 33 14.39 3.93 19.90
C LYS A 33 15.91 4.02 20.14
N ALA A 34 16.66 3.01 19.70
CA ALA A 34 18.09 2.92 19.93
C ALA A 34 18.91 3.68 18.87
N VAL A 35 18.38 3.84 17.65
CA VAL A 35 19.13 4.37 16.50
C VAL A 35 18.23 5.30 15.69
N LEU A 36 18.71 6.52 15.43
CA LEU A 36 17.99 7.56 14.67
C LEU A 36 17.84 7.24 13.18
N GLN A 37 18.74 6.41 12.64
CA GLN A 37 18.67 5.90 11.27
C GLN A 37 17.72 4.70 11.18
N THR A 38 17.06 4.56 10.04
CA THR A 38 16.20 3.41 9.75
C THR A 38 17.04 2.17 9.37
N PRO A 39 16.56 0.95 9.61
CA PRO A 39 17.23 -0.26 9.13
C PRO A 39 17.53 -0.23 7.62
N TYR A 40 16.63 0.34 6.82
CA TYR A 40 16.80 0.51 5.38
C TYR A 40 17.95 1.47 5.05
N GLU A 41 18.06 2.60 5.76
CA GLU A 41 19.17 3.54 5.61
C GLU A 41 20.50 2.91 5.95
N ILE A 42 20.57 2.15 7.04
CA ILE A 42 21.80 1.46 7.48
C ILE A 42 22.22 0.40 6.46
N TRP A 43 21.26 -0.35 5.91
CA TRP A 43 21.56 -1.44 4.98
C TRP A 43 21.94 -0.96 3.57
N HIS A 44 21.37 0.16 3.12
CA HIS A 44 21.55 0.65 1.75
C HIS A 44 22.40 1.92 1.65
N ASP A 45 22.88 2.46 2.77
CA ASP A 45 23.58 3.75 2.87
C ASP A 45 22.87 4.88 2.11
N LYS A 46 21.54 4.87 2.13
CA LYS A 46 20.69 5.79 1.35
C LYS A 46 19.55 6.34 2.18
N PRO A 47 19.33 7.67 2.17
CA PRO A 47 18.21 8.28 2.89
C PRO A 47 16.86 7.74 2.41
N THR A 48 15.96 7.49 3.35
CA THR A 48 14.62 7.02 3.04
C THR A 48 13.72 8.18 2.63
N SER A 49 13.01 8.05 1.50
CA SER A 49 11.92 8.96 1.15
C SER A 49 10.59 8.44 1.68
N TYR A 50 9.84 9.28 2.38
CA TYR A 50 8.49 8.93 2.88
C TYR A 50 7.37 9.40 1.96
N LYS A 51 7.69 10.11 0.87
CA LYS A 51 6.70 10.75 -0.02
C LYS A 51 5.77 9.74 -0.71
N TYR A 52 6.23 8.51 -0.90
CA TYR A 52 5.45 7.44 -1.53
C TYR A 52 4.60 6.67 -0.51
N LEU A 53 4.77 6.88 0.79
CA LEU A 53 4.06 6.12 1.79
C LEU A 53 2.56 6.47 1.76
N ARG A 54 1.73 5.44 1.72
CA ARG A 54 0.27 5.51 1.78
C ARG A 54 -0.25 4.71 2.95
N MET A 55 -1.34 5.19 3.54
CA MET A 55 -2.01 4.52 4.65
C MET A 55 -2.74 3.28 4.15
N TRP A 56 -2.61 2.17 4.88
CA TRP A 56 -3.27 0.92 4.54
C TRP A 56 -4.79 1.09 4.42
N GLY A 57 -5.37 0.58 3.33
CA GLY A 57 -6.80 0.65 3.06
C GLY A 57 -7.33 2.05 2.77
N SER A 58 -6.47 3.06 2.58
CA SER A 58 -6.92 4.40 2.18
C SER A 58 -7.66 4.34 0.84
N LEU A 59 -8.70 5.16 0.71
CA LEU A 59 -9.42 5.32 -0.54
C LEU A 59 -8.56 6.06 -1.56
N ALA A 60 -8.59 5.60 -2.80
CA ALA A 60 -7.92 6.22 -3.92
C ALA A 60 -8.78 6.10 -5.18
N TYR A 61 -8.85 7.18 -5.96
CA TYR A 61 -9.42 7.15 -7.30
C TYR A 61 -8.36 6.67 -8.28
N VAL A 62 -8.54 5.47 -8.81
CA VAL A 62 -7.64 4.89 -9.81
C VAL A 62 -8.19 5.18 -11.20
N LYS A 63 -7.40 5.83 -12.04
CA LYS A 63 -7.79 6.14 -13.42
C LYS A 63 -8.07 4.85 -14.19
N ARG A 64 -9.23 4.79 -14.84
CA ARG A 64 -9.59 3.71 -15.75
C ARG A 64 -8.92 3.99 -17.11
N LEU A 65 -8.14 3.04 -17.61
CA LEU A 65 -7.44 3.19 -18.89
C LEU A 65 -8.35 2.92 -20.10
N VAL A 66 -9.52 2.31 -19.88
CA VAL A 66 -10.47 1.90 -20.92
C VAL A 66 -11.84 2.52 -20.62
N GLY A 67 -12.44 3.24 -21.56
CA GLY A 67 -13.79 3.80 -21.41
C GLY A 67 -14.18 4.71 -22.57
N ASN A 68 -15.49 4.84 -22.81
CA ASN A 68 -16.03 5.75 -23.82
C ASN A 68 -16.06 7.19 -23.29
N LYS A 69 -16.35 8.16 -24.17
CA LYS A 69 -16.32 9.61 -23.88
C LYS A 69 -17.16 10.03 -22.65
N LEU A 70 -18.17 9.24 -22.29
CA LEU A 70 -19.12 9.51 -21.19
C LEU A 70 -18.96 8.59 -19.96
N ASP A 71 -18.09 7.58 -20.01
CA ASP A 71 -17.93 6.65 -18.89
C ASP A 71 -17.16 7.27 -17.72
N SER A 72 -17.37 6.75 -16.51
CA SER A 72 -16.56 7.12 -15.35
C SER A 72 -15.08 6.86 -15.62
N ARG A 73 -14.28 7.92 -15.51
CA ARG A 73 -12.83 7.91 -15.78
C ARG A 73 -12.00 7.34 -14.62
N SER A 74 -12.61 7.04 -13.47
CA SER A 74 -11.93 6.48 -12.31
C SER A 74 -12.80 5.47 -11.56
N SER A 75 -12.13 4.53 -10.89
CA SER A 75 -12.73 3.62 -9.92
C SER A 75 -12.28 4.01 -8.52
N LEU A 76 -13.20 3.95 -7.55
CA LEU A 76 -12.86 4.10 -6.15
C LEU A 76 -12.30 2.77 -5.62
N CYS A 77 -11.02 2.76 -5.29
CA CYS A 77 -10.30 1.58 -4.83
C CYS A 77 -9.71 1.78 -3.43
N ARG A 78 -9.30 0.68 -2.79
CA ARG A 78 -8.54 0.68 -1.54
C ARG A 78 -7.08 0.37 -1.80
N PHE A 79 -6.18 1.12 -1.18
CA PHE A 79 -4.75 0.83 -1.21
C PHE A 79 -4.43 -0.47 -0.44
N ILE A 80 -3.69 -1.39 -1.07
CA ILE A 80 -3.33 -2.69 -0.49
C ILE A 80 -1.82 -2.98 -0.54
N GLY A 81 -0.96 -2.00 -0.83
CA GLY A 81 0.50 -2.18 -0.72
C GLY A 81 1.27 -1.81 -1.98
N TYR A 82 2.52 -2.25 -2.03
CA TYR A 82 3.50 -1.82 -3.05
C TYR A 82 3.93 -3.01 -3.91
N PRO A 83 4.01 -2.85 -5.24
CA PRO A 83 4.65 -3.83 -6.12
C PRO A 83 6.13 -3.96 -5.82
N LYS A 84 6.66 -5.16 -6.04
CA LYS A 84 8.06 -5.51 -5.75
C LYS A 84 9.03 -4.91 -6.77
N GLU A 85 8.64 -4.88 -8.05
CA GLU A 85 9.54 -4.62 -9.18
C GLU A 85 9.32 -3.27 -9.85
N THR A 86 8.19 -2.61 -9.58
CA THR A 86 7.81 -1.37 -10.26
C THR A 86 7.55 -0.24 -9.27
N ALA A 87 7.73 1.00 -9.73
CA ALA A 87 7.26 2.17 -9.01
C ALA A 87 5.73 2.26 -9.18
N GLY A 88 4.98 1.84 -8.17
CA GLY A 88 3.53 1.83 -8.23
C GLY A 88 2.87 1.48 -6.91
N TYR A 89 1.57 1.17 -6.99
CA TYR A 89 0.75 0.79 -5.85
C TYR A 89 -0.23 -0.30 -6.29
N TYR A 90 -0.50 -1.24 -5.39
CA TYR A 90 -1.59 -2.18 -5.55
C TYR A 90 -2.88 -1.58 -4.98
N PHE A 91 -3.95 -1.75 -5.74
CA PHE A 91 -5.28 -1.29 -5.38
C PHE A 91 -6.29 -2.42 -5.50
N TYR A 92 -7.23 -2.47 -4.56
CA TYR A 92 -8.38 -3.36 -4.58
C TYR A 92 -9.65 -2.58 -4.89
N ASP A 93 -10.35 -2.97 -5.96
CA ASP A 93 -11.67 -2.45 -6.31
C ASP A 93 -12.73 -3.45 -5.82
N PRO A 94 -13.51 -3.15 -4.76
CA PRO A 94 -14.55 -4.05 -4.27
C PRO A 94 -15.74 -4.21 -5.23
N ALA A 95 -15.89 -3.30 -6.20
CA ALA A 95 -16.98 -3.36 -7.19
C ALA A 95 -16.60 -4.24 -8.40
N LYS A 96 -15.31 -4.53 -8.61
CA LYS A 96 -14.88 -5.49 -9.62
C LYS A 96 -15.03 -6.91 -9.09
N LYS A 97 -16.07 -7.59 -9.54
CA LYS A 97 -16.17 -9.05 -9.43
C LYS A 97 -15.27 -9.67 -10.50
N TYR A 98 -14.31 -10.49 -10.09
CA TYR A 98 -13.62 -11.39 -11.00
C TYR A 98 -14.58 -12.57 -11.21
N SER A 99 -15.24 -12.60 -12.37
CA SER A 99 -16.02 -13.75 -12.86
C SER A 99 -15.09 -14.82 -13.37
#